data_AF-A0A5Z5YG20-F1
#
_entry.id   AF-A0A5Z5YG20-F1
#
_cell.length_a   1.000
_cell.length_b   1.000
_cell.length_c   1.000
_cell.angle_alpha   90.00
_cell.angle_beta   90.00
_cell.angle_gamma   90.00
#
_symmetry.space_group_name_H-M   'P 1'
#
loop_
_entity.id
_entity.type
_entity.pdbx_description
1 polymer ?
#
loop_
_entity_poly.entity_id
_entity_poly.type
_entity_poly.pdbx_seq_one_letter_code
_entity_poly.pdbx_strand_id
1 'polypeptide(L)'
;MLNPSIPLVATRHGKIVGVVQEEIHIWRGIPYAAPPTGELRWRAPQPVTPWQDVRQADCFSCASWQDITWCRELGGGDPGNFSEDCLYLNVWAPAVRHEPLPVMVWLHGGGYTIGAGSLPPYDGQALAKRGAIVVTVNYRLGHLGFFAHPALEGEGAECIHNFALLDQIAAL
;
A
#
# COMPACT_ATOMS: atom_id res chain seq x y z
N MET A 1 -21.87 18.70 12.74
CA MET A 1 -22.54 18.44 11.46
C MET A 1 -22.35 16.97 11.15
N LEU A 2 -23.42 16.19 11.33
CA LEU A 2 -23.46 14.78 11.00
C LEU A 2 -23.53 14.67 9.48
N ASN A 3 -22.51 14.07 8.86
CA ASN A 3 -22.67 13.50 7.54
C ASN A 3 -21.92 12.17 7.51
N PRO A 4 -22.63 11.02 7.54
CA PRO A 4 -22.07 9.73 7.14
C PRO A 4 -21.93 9.73 5.61
N SER A 5 -21.26 10.75 5.08
CA SER A 5 -21.15 11.00 3.66
C SER A 5 -20.24 9.95 3.05
N ILE A 6 -20.60 9.52 1.84
CA ILE A 6 -19.76 8.73 0.93
C ILE A 6 -18.30 9.21 1.07
N PRO A 7 -17.35 8.31 1.39
CA PRO A 7 -15.95 8.66 1.62
C PRO A 7 -15.25 8.96 0.29
N LEU A 8 -15.68 10.03 -0.38
CA LEU A 8 -15.14 10.55 -1.61
C LEU A 8 -14.10 11.62 -1.28
N VAL A 9 -12.85 11.41 -1.69
CA VAL A 9 -11.75 12.36 -1.46
C VAL A 9 -10.98 12.63 -2.74
N ALA A 10 -10.50 13.85 -2.89
CA ALA A 10 -9.59 14.24 -3.96
C ALA A 10 -8.14 14.03 -3.50
N THR A 11 -7.33 13.39 -4.34
CA THR A 11 -5.88 13.27 -4.18
C THR A 11 -5.17 14.07 -5.28
N ARG A 12 -3.84 14.19 -5.21
CA ARG A 12 -3.05 14.78 -6.29
C ARG A 12 -3.12 14.00 -7.62
N HIS A 13 -3.50 12.72 -7.59
CA HIS A 13 -3.56 11.85 -8.78
C HIS A 13 -4.98 11.64 -9.32
N GLY A 14 -6.02 11.98 -8.55
CA GLY A 14 -7.41 11.75 -8.94
C GLY A 14 -8.33 11.55 -7.73
N LYS A 15 -9.63 11.38 -8.00
CA LYS A 15 -10.63 11.14 -6.94
C LYS A 15 -10.70 9.66 -6.61
N ILE A 16 -10.86 9.35 -5.32
CA ILE A 16 -11.12 7.99 -4.83
C ILE A 16 -12.39 7.97 -3.97
N VAL A 17 -13.12 6.87 -4.04
CA VAL A 17 -14.25 6.61 -3.15
C VAL A 17 -14.01 5.31 -2.40
N GLY A 18 -14.11 5.37 -1.08
CA GLY A 18 -13.96 4.22 -0.19
C GLY A 18 -15.30 3.63 0.26
N VAL A 19 -15.27 2.94 1.39
CA VAL A 19 -16.46 2.42 2.09
C VAL A 19 -16.57 2.98 3.49
N VAL A 20 -17.80 3.02 4.01
CA VAL A 20 -18.05 3.27 5.43
C VAL A 20 -18.26 1.94 6.12
N GLN A 21 -17.51 1.69 7.20
CA GLN A 21 -17.78 0.58 8.10
C GLN A 21 -17.87 1.16 9.51
N GLU A 22 -19.04 1.00 10.13
CA GLU A 22 -19.37 1.67 11.39
C GLU A 22 -19.13 3.19 11.31
N GLU A 23 -18.26 3.75 12.15
CA GLU A 23 -17.91 5.18 12.19
C GLU A 23 -16.58 5.48 11.49
N ILE A 24 -16.07 4.55 10.67
CA ILE A 24 -14.76 4.64 10.01
C ILE A 24 -14.94 4.72 8.49
N HIS A 25 -14.30 5.70 7.88
CA HIS A 25 -14.07 5.75 6.43
C HIS A 25 -12.83 4.93 6.09
N ILE A 26 -12.96 4.02 5.13
CA ILE A 26 -11.91 3.09 4.73
C ILE A 26 -11.69 3.21 3.22
N TRP A 27 -10.43 3.41 2.83
CA TRP A 27 -9.99 3.34 1.44
C TRP A 27 -8.94 2.24 1.30
N ARG A 28 -9.14 1.29 0.40
CA ARG A 28 -8.26 0.15 0.17
C ARG A 28 -7.77 0.14 -1.27
N GLY A 29 -6.55 -0.35 -1.49
CA GLY A 29 -5.99 -0.50 -2.83
C GLY A 29 -5.76 0.84 -3.55
N ILE A 30 -5.27 1.86 -2.83
CA ILE A 30 -4.89 3.14 -3.42
C ILE A 30 -3.46 3.02 -4.00
N PRO A 31 -3.24 3.23 -5.31
CA PRO A 31 -1.89 3.17 -5.87
C PRO A 31 -1.07 4.37 -5.40
N TYR A 32 0.16 4.13 -4.94
CA TYR A 32 1.13 5.19 -4.64
C TYR A 32 2.27 5.27 -5.66
N ALA A 33 2.46 4.22 -6.46
CA ALA A 33 3.39 4.18 -7.58
C ALA A 33 2.80 3.41 -8.78
N ALA A 34 3.37 3.59 -9.96
CA ALA A 34 3.04 2.79 -11.13
C ALA A 34 3.39 1.30 -10.91
N PRO A 35 2.67 0.36 -11.54
CA PRO A 35 2.97 -1.07 -11.42
C PRO A 35 4.42 -1.38 -11.81
N PRO A 36 5.23 -2.03 -10.95
CA PRO A 36 6.63 -2.32 -11.23
C PRO A 36 6.78 -3.60 -12.09
N THR A 37 6.04 -3.67 -13.19
CA THR A 37 5.96 -4.82 -14.10
C THR A 37 6.70 -4.55 -15.41
N GLY A 38 7.04 -5.62 -16.15
CA GLY A 38 7.70 -5.50 -17.45
C GLY A 38 9.00 -4.70 -17.36
N GLU A 39 9.12 -3.63 -18.16
CA GLU A 39 10.28 -2.73 -18.17
C GLU A 39 10.50 -1.97 -16.85
N LEU A 40 9.49 -1.91 -15.97
CA LEU A 40 9.59 -1.32 -14.63
C LEU A 40 10.01 -2.33 -13.55
N ARG A 41 10.13 -3.62 -13.90
CA ARG A 41 10.67 -4.63 -12.99
C ARG A 41 12.12 -4.25 -12.66
N TRP A 42 12.46 -4.30 -11.37
CA TRP A 42 13.78 -3.89 -10.87
C TRP A 42 14.18 -2.46 -11.28
N ARG A 43 13.21 -1.56 -11.25
CA ARG A 43 13.42 -0.11 -11.31
C ARG A 43 12.95 0.57 -10.02
N ALA A 44 13.42 1.79 -9.79
CA ALA A 44 12.82 2.68 -8.80
C ALA A 44 11.33 2.87 -9.10
N PRO A 45 10.46 2.96 -8.08
CA PRO A 45 9.04 3.19 -8.28
C PRO A 45 8.81 4.47 -9.10
N GLN A 46 7.96 4.37 -10.12
CA GLN A 46 7.60 5.52 -10.95
C GLN A 46 6.32 6.17 -10.44
N PRO A 47 6.11 7.47 -10.67
CA PRO A 47 4.87 8.14 -10.28
C PRO A 47 3.63 7.47 -10.86
N VAL A 48 2.53 7.49 -10.12
CA VAL A 48 1.23 7.01 -10.63
C VAL A 48 0.77 7.90 -11.77
N THR A 49 0.29 7.30 -12.86
CA THR A 49 -0.43 8.02 -13.91
C THR A 49 -1.74 8.56 -13.33
N PRO A 50 -1.97 9.89 -13.31
CA PRO A 50 -3.22 10.46 -12.82
C PRO A 50 -4.42 9.93 -13.61
N TRP A 51 -5.56 9.83 -12.93
CA TRP A 51 -6.82 9.35 -13.52
C TRP A 51 -7.92 10.42 -13.38
N GLN A 52 -8.84 10.45 -14.35
CA GLN A 52 -9.89 11.48 -14.41
C GLN A 52 -11.15 11.10 -13.62
N ASP A 53 -11.58 9.83 -13.74
CA ASP A 53 -12.80 9.34 -13.12
C ASP A 53 -12.65 9.08 -11.61
N VAL A 54 -13.74 8.76 -10.93
CA VAL A 54 -13.65 8.33 -9.53
C VAL A 54 -13.20 6.87 -9.47
N ARG A 55 -12.04 6.61 -8.87
CA ARG A 55 -11.54 5.24 -8.66
C ARG A 55 -12.19 4.63 -7.41
N GLN A 56 -12.65 3.39 -7.51
CA GLN A 56 -13.12 2.61 -6.37
C GLN A 56 -11.91 2.18 -5.52
N ALA A 57 -11.97 2.47 -4.23
CA ALA A 57 -10.99 2.10 -3.21
C ALA A 57 -11.67 1.27 -2.11
N ASP A 58 -12.44 0.26 -2.51
CA ASP A 58 -13.27 -0.57 -1.64
C ASP A 58 -12.69 -1.98 -1.44
N CYS A 59 -11.64 -2.36 -2.16
CA CYS A 59 -11.00 -3.68 -2.10
C CYS A 59 -9.49 -3.55 -1.87
N PHE A 60 -8.91 -4.48 -1.11
CA PHE A 60 -7.44 -4.58 -1.01
C PHE A 60 -6.85 -4.97 -2.36
N SER A 61 -5.67 -4.43 -2.67
CA SER A 61 -4.88 -4.88 -3.83
C SER A 61 -4.28 -6.28 -3.57
N CYS A 62 -3.67 -6.85 -4.61
CA CYS A 62 -2.77 -8.00 -4.41
C CYS A 62 -1.58 -7.62 -3.52
N ALA A 63 -1.08 -8.59 -2.77
CA ALA A 63 0.21 -8.51 -2.09
C ALA A 63 1.37 -8.71 -3.10
N SER A 64 2.57 -8.28 -2.72
CA SER A 64 3.79 -8.64 -3.48
C SER A 64 3.95 -10.16 -3.53
N TRP A 65 4.53 -10.67 -4.62
CA TRP A 65 4.95 -12.06 -4.72
C TRP A 65 5.80 -12.48 -3.51
N GLN A 66 5.42 -13.61 -2.92
CA GLN A 66 6.03 -14.24 -1.76
C GLN A 66 5.56 -15.70 -1.66
N ASP A 67 6.15 -16.48 -0.76
CA ASP A 67 5.67 -17.83 -0.46
C ASP A 67 4.52 -17.79 0.56
N ILE A 68 3.33 -18.22 0.15
CA ILE A 68 2.14 -18.22 1.00
C ILE A 68 2.25 -19.22 2.17
N THR A 69 2.87 -20.37 1.94
CA THR A 69 3.06 -21.41 2.97
C THR A 69 3.97 -20.86 4.06
N TRP A 70 5.09 -20.26 3.66
CA TRP A 70 6.03 -19.63 4.57
C TRP A 70 5.40 -18.47 5.36
N CYS A 71 4.62 -17.61 4.69
CA CYS A 71 3.91 -16.51 5.36
C CYS A 71 2.94 -17.02 6.45
N ARG A 72 2.23 -18.12 6.17
CA ARG A 72 1.29 -18.71 7.13
C ARG A 72 2.00 -19.43 8.29
N GLU A 73 3.02 -20.24 8.00
CA GLU A 73 3.76 -21.02 9.00
C GLU A 73 4.49 -20.15 10.03
N LEU A 74 5.01 -19.00 9.61
CA LEU A 74 5.64 -18.02 10.50
C LEU A 74 4.64 -17.13 11.26
N GLY A 75 3.33 -17.36 11.10
CA GLY A 75 2.30 -16.55 11.75
C GLY A 75 2.09 -15.17 11.13
N GLY A 76 2.54 -14.94 9.89
CA GLY A 76 2.28 -13.72 9.14
C GLY A 76 0.81 -13.59 8.71
N GLY A 77 0.08 -14.70 8.60
CA GLY A 77 -1.32 -14.74 8.18
C GLY A 77 -1.48 -15.02 6.68
N ASP A 78 -2.69 -14.81 6.16
CA ASP A 78 -3.00 -15.03 4.74
C ASP A 78 -2.91 -13.72 3.95
N PRO A 79 -1.86 -13.52 3.12
CA PRO A 79 -1.69 -12.31 2.32
C PRO A 79 -2.64 -12.21 1.12
N GLY A 80 -3.43 -13.25 0.83
CA GLY A 80 -4.39 -13.27 -0.28
C GLY A 80 -3.71 -13.49 -1.64
N ASN A 81 -4.16 -12.74 -2.66
CA ASN A 81 -3.67 -12.88 -4.04
C ASN A 81 -2.33 -12.16 -4.25
N PHE A 82 -1.52 -12.67 -5.18
CA PHE A 82 -0.20 -12.12 -5.51
C PHE A 82 -0.15 -11.48 -6.89
N SER A 83 0.60 -10.38 -6.98
CA SER A 83 0.94 -9.73 -8.24
C SER A 83 2.24 -8.94 -8.08
N GLU A 84 2.94 -8.69 -9.18
CA GLU A 84 3.99 -7.67 -9.22
C GLU A 84 3.39 -6.26 -9.14
N ASP A 85 2.18 -6.07 -9.66
CA ASP A 85 1.37 -4.87 -9.43
C ASP A 85 0.85 -4.85 -7.99
N CYS A 86 1.70 -4.43 -7.07
CA CYS A 86 1.48 -4.51 -5.62
C CYS A 86 1.75 -3.19 -4.87
N LEU A 87 2.10 -2.10 -5.56
CA LEU A 87 2.48 -0.82 -4.94
C LEU A 87 1.26 0.03 -4.54
N TYR A 88 0.53 -0.47 -3.54
CA TYR A 88 -0.70 0.11 -3.03
C TYR A 88 -0.65 0.33 -1.52
N LEU A 89 -1.45 1.27 -1.04
CA LEU A 89 -1.69 1.53 0.37
C LEU A 89 -3.19 1.53 0.70
N ASN A 90 -3.50 1.42 1.98
CA ASN A 90 -4.84 1.44 2.53
C ASN A 90 -4.92 2.48 3.65
N VAL A 91 -6.07 3.10 3.85
CA VAL A 91 -6.28 4.18 4.80
C VAL A 91 -7.56 3.95 5.61
N TRP A 92 -7.47 4.09 6.93
CA TRP A 92 -8.61 4.14 7.85
C TRP A 92 -8.61 5.49 8.55
N ALA A 93 -9.77 6.15 8.59
CA ALA A 93 -9.94 7.41 9.30
C ALA A 93 -11.34 7.50 9.94
N PRO A 94 -11.50 8.19 11.08
CA PRO A 94 -12.81 8.56 11.59
C PRO A 94 -13.66 9.27 10.53
N ALA A 95 -14.92 8.85 10.42
CA ALA A 95 -15.92 9.47 9.56
C ALA A 95 -16.18 10.94 9.95
N VAL A 96 -16.17 11.21 11.26
CA VAL A 96 -16.31 12.55 11.83
C VAL A 96 -14.97 12.98 12.44
N ARG A 97 -14.48 14.16 12.04
CA ARG A 97 -13.26 14.77 12.56
C ARG A 97 -13.41 16.29 12.55
N HIS A 98 -12.94 16.92 13.63
CA HIS A 98 -13.05 18.37 13.84
C HIS A 98 -11.72 19.11 13.67
N GLU A 99 -10.61 18.37 13.74
CA GLU A 99 -9.24 18.86 13.66
C GLU A 99 -8.36 17.85 12.91
N PRO A 100 -7.16 18.25 12.44
CA PRO A 100 -6.18 17.32 11.89
C PRO A 100 -5.83 16.24 12.91
N LEU A 101 -5.77 14.99 12.46
CA LEU A 101 -5.45 13.82 13.30
C LEU A 101 -4.00 13.35 13.06
N PRO A 102 -3.35 12.73 14.05
CA PRO A 102 -2.07 12.05 13.83
C PRO A 102 -2.21 10.95 12.79
N VAL A 103 -1.18 10.80 11.94
CA VAL A 103 -1.10 9.78 10.88
C VAL A 103 -0.08 8.72 11.29
N MET A 104 -0.52 7.47 11.37
CA MET A 104 0.32 6.31 11.63
C MET A 104 0.50 5.52 10.34
N VAL A 105 1.72 5.49 9.81
CA VAL A 105 2.08 4.70 8.63
C VAL A 105 2.72 3.39 9.07
N TRP A 106 2.10 2.27 8.71
CA TRP A 106 2.53 0.91 9.04
C TRP A 106 3.21 0.26 7.84
N LEU A 107 4.53 0.10 7.95
CA LEU A 107 5.33 -0.76 7.09
C LEU A 107 5.40 -2.13 7.76
N HIS A 108 4.84 -3.15 7.12
CA HIS A 108 4.78 -4.48 7.72
C HIS A 108 6.18 -5.09 7.91
N GLY A 109 6.29 -6.08 8.80
CA GLY A 109 7.51 -6.85 8.99
C GLY A 109 7.66 -7.96 7.95
N GLY A 110 8.27 -9.08 8.35
CA GLY A 110 8.39 -10.28 7.51
C GLY A 110 9.73 -10.42 6.79
N GLY A 111 10.79 -9.79 7.31
CA GLY A 111 12.17 -9.98 6.83
C GLY A 111 12.37 -9.61 5.36
N TYR A 112 11.53 -8.71 4.82
CA TYR A 112 11.46 -8.35 3.41
C TYR A 112 11.10 -9.50 2.44
N THR A 113 10.65 -10.65 2.93
CA THR A 113 10.32 -11.81 2.09
C THR A 113 8.84 -12.20 2.16
N ILE A 114 8.14 -11.82 3.22
CA ILE A 114 6.71 -12.05 3.41
C ILE A 114 6.00 -10.83 4.00
N GLY A 115 4.67 -10.85 3.99
CA GLY A 115 3.79 -9.84 4.56
C GLY A 115 2.96 -9.08 3.51
N ALA A 116 1.97 -8.35 3.99
CA ALA A 116 1.16 -7.44 3.20
C ALA A 116 0.49 -6.42 4.13
N GLY A 117 0.25 -5.20 3.65
CA GLY A 117 -0.55 -4.18 4.34
C GLY A 117 -2.02 -4.56 4.50
N SER A 118 -2.51 -5.59 3.81
CA SER A 118 -3.87 -6.12 3.90
C SER A 118 -4.06 -7.20 4.97
N LEU A 119 -3.00 -7.63 5.66
CA LEU A 119 -3.09 -8.72 6.63
C LEU A 119 -4.03 -8.34 7.81
N PRO A 120 -4.89 -9.26 8.28
CA PRO A 120 -5.88 -8.98 9.31
C PRO A 120 -5.33 -8.35 10.61
N PRO A 121 -4.14 -8.72 11.13
CA PRO A 121 -3.56 -8.08 12.30
C PRO A 121 -3.26 -6.57 12.13
N TYR A 122 -3.23 -6.06 10.90
CA TYR A 122 -2.92 -4.67 10.59
C TYR A 122 -4.16 -3.83 10.28
N ASP A 123 -5.38 -4.36 10.49
CA ASP A 123 -6.61 -3.60 10.32
C ASP A 123 -6.58 -2.33 11.19
N GLY A 124 -6.75 -1.18 10.55
CA GLY A 124 -6.60 0.12 11.17
C GLY A 124 -7.81 0.60 11.99
N GLN A 125 -8.95 -0.13 11.99
CA GLN A 125 -10.20 0.39 12.56
C GLN A 125 -10.08 0.67 14.07
N ALA A 126 -9.43 -0.21 14.82
CA ALA A 126 -9.33 -0.07 16.27
C ALA A 126 -8.56 1.20 16.69
N LEU A 127 -7.50 1.55 15.95
CA LEU A 127 -6.73 2.77 16.16
C LEU A 127 -7.46 3.99 15.59
N ALA A 128 -8.14 3.84 14.45
CA ALA A 128 -8.94 4.92 13.88
C ALA A 128 -10.04 5.37 14.83
N LYS A 129 -10.76 4.43 15.49
CA LYS A 129 -11.75 4.73 16.54
C LYS A 129 -11.17 5.52 17.73
N ARG A 130 -9.86 5.51 17.92
CA ARG A 130 -9.14 6.24 18.98
C ARG A 130 -8.57 7.59 18.50
N GLY A 131 -8.93 8.04 17.31
CA GLY A 131 -8.56 9.35 16.79
C GLY A 131 -7.26 9.38 15.98
N ALA A 132 -6.82 8.26 15.40
CA ALA A 132 -5.71 8.23 14.46
C ALA A 132 -6.18 8.06 13.02
N ILE A 133 -5.37 8.52 12.05
CA ILE A 133 -5.44 8.03 10.67
C ILE A 133 -4.42 6.90 10.57
N VAL A 134 -4.84 5.72 10.12
CA VAL A 134 -3.95 4.58 9.93
C VAL A 134 -3.74 4.35 8.45
N VAL A 135 -2.49 4.20 8.04
CA VAL A 135 -2.09 3.86 6.68
C VAL A 135 -1.32 2.55 6.72
N THR A 136 -1.72 1.55 5.94
CA THR A 136 -0.92 0.33 5.74
C THR A 136 -0.42 0.27 4.31
N VAL A 137 0.81 -0.20 4.12
CA VAL A 137 1.51 -0.09 2.85
C VAL A 137 2.00 -1.47 2.41
N ASN A 138 1.77 -1.82 1.15
CA ASN A 138 2.52 -2.88 0.47
C ASN A 138 3.79 -2.29 -0.15
N TYR A 139 4.86 -3.06 -0.22
CA TYR A 139 6.09 -2.76 -0.97
C TYR A 139 6.63 -4.05 -1.58
N ARG A 140 7.52 -3.98 -2.59
CA ARG A 140 8.08 -5.19 -3.21
C ARG A 140 8.84 -6.05 -2.20
N LEU A 141 8.75 -7.36 -2.35
CA LEU A 141 9.40 -8.34 -1.48
C LEU A 141 10.41 -9.20 -2.24
N GLY A 142 11.30 -9.85 -1.48
CA GLY A 142 12.29 -10.80 -1.95
C GLY A 142 13.11 -10.28 -3.11
N HIS A 143 13.28 -11.12 -4.13
CA HIS A 143 14.04 -10.77 -5.33
C HIS A 143 13.37 -9.65 -6.16
N LEU A 144 12.07 -9.39 -6.04
CA LEU A 144 11.49 -8.24 -6.75
C LEU A 144 11.88 -6.90 -6.09
N GLY A 145 12.08 -6.92 -4.77
CA GLY A 145 12.43 -5.74 -3.99
C GLY A 145 13.92 -5.48 -3.82
N PHE A 146 14.75 -6.53 -3.89
CA PHE A 146 16.17 -6.48 -3.48
C PHE A 146 17.13 -7.22 -4.42
N PHE A 147 16.74 -7.50 -5.66
CA PHE A 147 17.65 -8.17 -6.59
C PHE A 147 18.80 -7.25 -7.00
N ALA A 148 20.01 -7.69 -6.70
CA ALA A 148 21.26 -7.07 -7.09
C ALA A 148 21.97 -7.99 -8.07
N HIS A 149 22.13 -7.55 -9.32
CA HIS A 149 22.77 -8.35 -10.36
C HIS A 149 23.49 -7.44 -11.36
N PRO A 150 24.71 -7.81 -11.84
CA PRO A 150 25.47 -6.98 -12.79
C PRO A 150 24.72 -6.67 -14.09
N ALA A 151 23.79 -7.52 -14.52
CA ALA A 151 22.95 -7.25 -15.69
C ALA A 151 22.00 -6.05 -15.53
N LEU A 152 21.78 -5.57 -14.31
CA LEU A 152 21.03 -4.35 -14.03
C LEU A 152 21.93 -3.09 -14.05
N GLU A 153 23.25 -3.26 -14.09
CA GLU A 153 24.19 -2.14 -14.17
C GLU A 153 24.07 -1.45 -15.53
N GLY A 154 24.01 -0.11 -15.52
CA GLY A 154 23.89 0.70 -16.73
C GLY A 154 22.46 0.88 -17.27
N GLU A 155 21.46 0.23 -16.68
CA GLU A 155 20.04 0.41 -17.05
C GLU A 155 19.41 1.66 -16.42
N GLY A 156 20.17 2.43 -15.63
CA GLY A 156 19.75 3.66 -14.98
C GLY A 156 20.91 4.63 -14.73
N ALA A 157 20.58 5.84 -14.27
CA ALA A 157 21.57 6.87 -13.95
C ALA A 157 22.43 6.51 -12.71
N GLU A 158 21.88 5.68 -11.81
CA GLU A 158 22.55 5.20 -10.60
C GLU A 158 22.35 3.70 -10.45
N CYS A 159 23.33 3.02 -9.85
CA CYS A 159 23.22 1.61 -9.48
C CYS A 159 22.36 1.48 -8.22
N ILE A 160 21.11 1.02 -8.38
CA ILE A 160 20.11 0.93 -7.32
C ILE A 160 19.67 -0.53 -7.18
N HIS A 161 19.72 -1.06 -5.95
CA HIS A 161 19.28 -2.44 -5.65
C HIS A 161 18.29 -2.52 -4.48
N ASN A 162 17.95 -1.39 -3.85
CA ASN A 162 17.03 -1.33 -2.70
C ASN A 162 15.63 -0.89 -3.12
N PHE A 163 15.08 -1.53 -4.15
CA PHE A 163 13.82 -1.10 -4.77
C PHE A 163 12.64 -1.06 -3.79
N ALA A 164 12.57 -2.02 -2.87
CA ALA A 164 11.55 -2.05 -1.82
C ALA A 164 11.68 -0.88 -0.84
N LEU A 165 12.89 -0.43 -0.51
CA LEU A 165 13.06 0.76 0.34
C LEU A 165 12.64 2.02 -0.41
N LEU A 166 12.89 2.08 -1.72
CA LEU A 166 12.39 3.16 -2.55
C LEU A 166 10.87 3.14 -2.66
N ASP A 167 10.24 1.97 -2.70
CA ASP A 167 8.78 1.82 -2.63
C ASP A 167 8.23 2.40 -1.32
N GLN A 168 8.88 2.08 -0.20
CA GLN A 168 8.51 2.64 1.12
C GLN A 168 8.66 4.17 1.14
N ILE A 169 9.75 4.71 0.58
CA ILE A 169 9.95 6.16 0.46
C ILE A 169 8.89 6.79 -0.44
N ALA A 170 8.51 6.15 -1.54
CA ALA A 170 7.48 6.67 -2.45
C ALA A 170 6.07 6.70 -1.82
N ALA A 171 5.83 5.86 -0.81
CA ALA A 171 4.57 5.83 -0.05
C ALA A 171 4.50 6.89 1.07
N LEU A 172 5.63 7.48 1.48
CA LEU A 172 5.75 8.49 2.55
C LEU A 172 5.66 9.93 2.00
#